data_AF-A0A2P7S2V6-F1
#
_entry.id   AF-A0A2P7S2V6-F1
#
_cell.length_a   1.000
_cell.length_b   1.000
_cell.length_c   1.000
_cell.angle_alpha   90.00
_cell.angle_beta   90.00
_cell.angle_gamma   90.00
#
_symmetry.space_group_name_H-M   'P 1'
#
loop_
_entity.id
_entity.type
_entity.pdbx_description
1 polymer ?
#
loop_
_entity_poly.entity_id
_entity_poly.type
_entity_poly.pdbx_seq_one_letter_code
_entity_poly.pdbx_strand_id
1 'polypeptide(L)'
;MEESGRLLREFAESAPDYPAPHFYLADIYFDQGRYRESLAESLEAARIVGEEGMAKIYRAAQQGYAADGREGLLEAMLAEQLGQHAQGKVSAYKVARTLAFLDRTEPALTHLALAVAEREPDSLGIKIDSAFRSLHGNARFRGILAQAGHAMSFSGEAVEMAVDAVRSGTEAPR
;
A
#
# COMPACT_ATOMS: atom_id res chain seq x y z
N MET A 1 10.16 9.91 -10.36
CA MET A 1 10.55 9.38 -9.05
C MET A 1 11.39 10.39 -8.27
N GLU A 2 12.52 10.89 -8.80
CA GLU A 2 13.34 11.90 -8.07
C GLU A 2 12.61 13.23 -7.83
N GLU A 3 11.88 13.75 -8.81
CA GLU A 3 11.16 15.02 -8.68
C GLU A 3 10.02 14.95 -7.65
N SER A 4 9.29 13.84 -7.60
CA SER A 4 8.23 13.59 -6.62
C SER A 4 8.77 13.53 -5.18
N GLY A 5 9.92 12.89 -4.97
CA GLY A 5 10.57 12.83 -3.65
C GLY A 5 11.09 14.19 -3.18
N ARG A 6 11.55 15.06 -4.11
CA ARG A 6 11.95 16.43 -3.76
C ARG A 6 10.76 17.25 -3.27
N LEU A 7 9.66 17.27 -4.02
CA LEU A 7 8.45 18.02 -3.66
C LEU A 7 7.85 17.56 -2.33
N LEU A 8 7.87 16.25 -2.06
CA LEU A 8 7.39 15.71 -0.79
C LEU A 8 8.25 16.14 0.41
N ARG A 9 9.58 16.22 0.25
CA ARG A 9 10.46 16.74 1.30
C ARG A 9 10.23 18.22 1.56
N GLU A 10 10.13 19.03 0.51
CA GLU A 10 9.79 20.45 0.64
C GLU A 10 8.44 20.64 1.34
N PHE A 11 7.45 19.79 1.02
CA PHE A 11 6.16 19.84 1.69
C PHE A 11 6.26 19.47 3.17
N ALA A 12 6.97 18.39 3.52
CA ALA A 12 7.22 17.98 4.91
C ALA A 12 7.91 19.09 5.73
N GLU A 13 8.87 19.80 5.13
CA GLU A 13 9.54 20.94 5.76
C GLU A 13 8.59 22.12 5.99
N SER A 14 7.69 22.39 5.04
CA SER A 14 6.73 23.49 5.12
C SER A 14 5.51 23.20 6.01
N ALA A 15 5.20 21.92 6.25
CA ALA A 15 4.04 21.46 7.00
C ALA A 15 4.44 20.30 7.94
N PRO A 16 5.24 20.57 8.99
CA PRO A 16 5.87 19.52 9.81
C PRO A 16 4.89 18.70 10.64
N ASP A 17 3.66 19.19 10.85
CA ASP A 17 2.62 18.47 11.58
C ASP A 17 1.69 17.65 10.66
N TYR A 18 2.01 17.57 9.36
CA TYR A 18 1.23 16.81 8.38
C TYR A 18 1.87 15.43 8.16
N PRO A 19 1.19 14.31 8.47
CA PRO A 19 1.82 12.99 8.40
C PRO A 19 1.92 12.42 6.98
N ALA A 20 1.07 12.88 6.05
CA ALA A 20 0.97 12.30 4.71
C ALA A 20 2.28 12.32 3.89
N PRO A 21 3.08 13.40 3.87
CA PRO A 21 4.36 13.43 3.17
C PRO A 21 5.32 12.36 3.66
N HIS A 22 5.38 12.16 4.98
CA HIS A 22 6.20 11.13 5.61
C HIS A 22 5.75 9.73 5.21
N PHE A 23 4.44 9.45 5.09
CA PHE A 23 3.96 8.17 4.55
C PHE A 23 4.39 7.95 3.10
N TYR A 24 4.26 8.95 2.23
CA TYR A 24 4.67 8.81 0.84
C TYR A 24 6.19 8.67 0.68
N LEU A 25 6.99 9.40 1.46
CA LEU A 25 8.43 9.25 1.48
C LEU A 25 8.84 7.87 1.99
N ALA A 26 8.15 7.36 3.02
CA ALA A 26 8.39 6.01 3.53
C ALA A 26 8.18 4.93 2.46
N ASP A 27 7.05 4.96 1.74
CA ASP A 27 6.75 4.03 0.65
C ASP A 27 7.77 4.16 -0.50
N ILE A 28 8.10 5.39 -0.91
CA ILE A 28 9.10 5.65 -1.97
C ILE A 28 10.47 5.09 -1.60
N TYR A 29 10.94 5.35 -0.37
CA TYR A 29 12.23 4.85 0.10
C TYR A 29 12.20 3.33 0.25
N PHE A 30 11.08 2.74 0.67
CA PHE A 30 10.92 1.29 0.74
C PHE A 30 11.09 0.63 -0.63
N ASP A 31 10.40 1.17 -1.64
CA ASP A 31 10.49 0.71 -3.04
C ASP A 31 11.90 0.87 -3.64
N GLN A 32 12.68 1.84 -3.17
CA GLN A 32 14.07 2.05 -3.55
C GLN A 32 15.07 1.17 -2.79
N GLY A 33 14.61 0.33 -1.85
CA GLY A 33 15.48 -0.47 -0.98
C GLY A 33 16.19 0.34 0.12
N ARG A 34 15.82 1.61 0.30
CA ARG A 34 16.35 2.54 1.30
C ARG A 34 15.60 2.39 2.62
N TYR A 35 15.71 1.19 3.20
CA TYR A 35 14.89 0.78 4.34
C TYR A 35 15.14 1.61 5.61
N ARG A 36 16.37 2.12 5.82
CA ARG A 36 16.66 2.99 6.96
C ARG A 36 15.91 4.31 6.85
N GLU A 37 15.97 4.98 5.70
CA GLU A 37 15.21 6.21 5.49
C GLU A 37 13.70 5.94 5.52
N SER A 38 13.22 4.84 4.92
CA SER A 38 11.81 4.45 4.97
C SER A 38 11.29 4.32 6.42
N LEU A 39 12.04 3.66 7.29
CA LEU A 39 11.67 3.49 8.70
C LEU A 39 11.73 4.80 9.49
N ALA A 40 12.67 5.70 9.17
CA ALA A 40 12.75 7.01 9.81
C ALA A 40 11.51 7.85 9.49
N GLU A 41 11.10 7.92 8.22
CA GLU A 41 9.88 8.62 7.80
C GLU A 41 8.62 7.98 8.40
N SER A 42 8.58 6.64 8.46
CA SER A 42 7.46 5.90 9.07
C SER A 42 7.29 6.20 10.56
N LEU A 43 8.40 6.27 11.31
CA LEU A 43 8.40 6.62 12.73
C LEU A 43 8.00 8.06 12.96
N GLU A 44 8.42 8.99 12.09
CA GLU A 44 8.02 10.39 12.18
C GLU A 44 6.53 10.57 11.90
N ALA A 45 6.00 9.90 10.89
CA ALA A 45 4.57 9.87 10.62
C ALA A 45 3.78 9.31 11.81
N ALA A 46 4.25 8.21 12.42
CA ALA A 46 3.63 7.65 13.63
C ALA A 46 3.66 8.61 14.82
N ARG A 47 4.76 9.37 14.99
CA ARG A 47 4.90 10.41 16.02
C ARG A 47 3.88 11.53 15.82
N ILE A 48 3.70 12.01 14.59
CA ILE A 48 2.75 13.08 14.24
C ILE A 48 1.30 12.63 14.47
N VAL A 49 0.97 11.41 14.02
CA VAL A 49 -0.37 10.83 14.23
C VAL A 49 -0.65 10.57 15.72
N GLY A 50 0.38 10.29 16.52
CA GLY A 50 0.24 10.02 17.95
C GLY A 50 -0.26 8.61 18.27
N GLU A 51 -0.18 7.68 17.31
CA GLU A 51 -0.67 6.31 17.44
C GLU A 51 0.45 5.36 17.87
N GLU A 52 0.47 5.00 19.16
CA GLU A 52 1.54 4.15 19.73
C GLU A 52 1.57 2.75 19.11
N GLY A 53 0.41 2.20 18.70
CA GLY A 53 0.34 0.92 17.99
C GLY A 53 1.12 0.96 16.67
N MET A 54 1.01 2.06 15.94
CA MET A 54 1.75 2.28 14.70
C MET A 54 3.25 2.42 14.95
N ALA A 55 3.65 3.21 15.97
CA ALA A 55 5.05 3.35 16.34
C ALA A 55 5.66 2.01 16.75
N LYS A 56 4.92 1.16 17.47
CA LYS A 56 5.38 -0.17 17.89
C LYS A 56 5.69 -1.09 16.70
N ILE A 57 4.86 -1.06 15.65
CA ILE A 57 5.08 -1.81 14.40
C ILE A 57 6.40 -1.39 13.74
N TYR A 58 6.63 -0.08 13.58
CA TYR A 58 7.85 0.41 12.94
C TYR A 58 9.11 0.24 13.79
N ARG A 59 9.00 0.30 15.13
CA ARG A 59 10.12 -0.03 16.02
C ARG A 59 10.49 -1.51 15.94
N ALA A 60 9.50 -2.41 15.88
CA ALA A 60 9.76 -3.84 15.65
C ALA A 60 10.46 -4.05 14.30
N ALA A 61 9.96 -3.40 13.24
CA ALA A 61 10.58 -3.42 11.91
C ALA A 61 12.03 -2.90 11.93
N GLN A 62 12.32 -1.83 12.67
CA GLN A 62 13.67 -1.29 12.84
C GLN A 62 14.62 -2.26 13.57
N GLN A 63 14.14 -2.91 14.63
CA GLN A 63 14.91 -3.94 15.33
C GLN A 63 15.19 -5.16 14.44
N GLY A 64 14.17 -5.62 13.71
CA GLY A 64 14.30 -6.70 12.75
C GLY A 64 15.29 -6.35 11.62
N TYR A 65 15.25 -5.11 11.13
CA TYR A 65 16.19 -4.64 10.11
C TYR A 65 17.64 -4.66 10.59
N ALA A 66 17.89 -4.29 11.85
CA ALA A 66 19.21 -4.35 12.44
C ALA A 66 19.74 -5.78 12.60
N ALA A 67 18.85 -6.77 12.74
CA ALA A 67 19.20 -8.17 12.90
C ALA A 67 19.46 -8.90 11.58
N ASP A 68 18.58 -8.72 10.58
CA ASP A 68 18.59 -9.53 9.35
C ASP A 68 18.17 -8.75 8.09
N GLY A 69 18.41 -7.43 8.09
CA GLY A 69 18.12 -6.58 6.94
C GLY A 69 16.65 -6.60 6.55
N ARG A 70 16.36 -6.60 5.23
CA ARG A 70 14.99 -6.50 4.70
C ARG A 70 14.08 -7.61 5.24
N GLU A 71 14.58 -8.83 5.35
CA GLU A 71 13.77 -9.98 5.78
C GLU A 71 13.39 -9.83 7.26
N GLY A 72 14.39 -9.56 8.12
CA GLY A 72 14.13 -9.30 9.53
C GLY A 72 13.17 -8.13 9.76
N LEU A 73 13.27 -7.06 8.97
CA LEU A 73 12.33 -5.93 9.00
C LEU A 73 10.89 -6.41 8.79
N LEU A 74 10.65 -7.13 7.69
CA LEU A 74 9.32 -7.56 7.27
C LEU A 74 8.73 -8.59 8.24
N GLU A 75 9.53 -9.56 8.71
CA GLU A 75 9.09 -10.57 9.67
C GLU A 75 8.70 -9.95 11.02
N ALA A 76 9.54 -9.05 11.55
CA ALA A 76 9.25 -8.38 12.82
C ALA A 76 8.03 -7.45 12.70
N MET A 77 7.90 -6.74 11.57
CA MET A 77 6.73 -5.92 11.27
C MET A 77 5.46 -6.77 11.20
N LEU A 78 5.51 -7.91 10.49
CA LEU A 78 4.38 -8.82 10.34
C LEU A 78 3.93 -9.39 11.69
N ALA A 79 4.87 -9.82 12.54
CA ALA A 79 4.56 -10.38 13.85
C ALA A 79 3.76 -9.39 14.72
N GLU A 80 4.18 -8.12 14.74
CA GLU A 80 3.47 -7.07 15.49
C GLU A 80 2.11 -6.74 14.84
N GLN A 81 2.05 -6.66 13.50
CA GLN A 81 0.80 -6.42 12.77
C GLN A 81 -0.23 -7.52 13.02
N LEU A 82 0.17 -8.80 13.01
CA LEU A 82 -0.74 -9.92 13.29
C LEU A 82 -1.30 -9.84 14.71
N GLY A 83 -0.44 -9.53 15.70
CA GLY A 83 -0.86 -9.36 17.09
C GLY A 83 -1.86 -8.20 17.27
N GLN A 84 -1.66 -7.09 16.56
CA GLN A 84 -2.57 -5.94 16.60
C GLN A 84 -3.84 -6.16 15.78
N HIS A 85 -3.76 -6.86 14.65
CA HIS A 85 -4.91 -7.22 13.81
C HIS A 85 -5.89 -8.13 14.57
N ALA A 86 -5.37 -9.11 15.34
CA ALA A 86 -6.19 -9.94 16.22
C ALA A 86 -6.96 -9.14 17.31
N GLN A 87 -6.55 -7.90 17.57
CA GLN A 87 -7.20 -6.97 18.49
C GLN A 87 -8.05 -5.92 17.76
N GLY A 88 -8.19 -5.99 16.43
CA GLY A 88 -8.90 -5.02 15.61
C GLY A 88 -8.20 -3.66 15.49
N LYS A 89 -6.90 -3.57 15.81
CA LYS A 89 -6.13 -2.30 15.83
C LYS A 89 -5.40 -1.99 14.52
N VAL A 90 -5.22 -3.00 13.68
CA VAL A 90 -4.55 -2.91 12.38
C VAL A 90 -5.43 -3.56 11.34
N SER A 91 -5.51 -2.94 10.16
CA SER A 91 -6.28 -3.44 9.02
C SER A 91 -5.69 -4.72 8.44
N ALA A 92 -6.57 -5.60 7.93
CA ALA A 92 -6.17 -6.78 7.17
C ALA A 92 -5.33 -6.39 5.95
N TYR A 93 -5.61 -5.23 5.34
CA TYR A 93 -4.84 -4.67 4.23
C TYR A 93 -3.36 -4.48 4.56
N LYS A 94 -3.03 -3.91 5.72
CA LYS A 94 -1.64 -3.69 6.14
C LYS A 94 -0.90 -5.01 6.36
N VAL A 95 -1.57 -6.01 6.92
CA VAL A 95 -1.03 -7.38 7.06
C VAL A 95 -0.78 -7.99 5.67
N ALA A 96 -1.72 -7.84 4.74
CA ALA A 96 -1.61 -8.35 3.38
C ALA A 96 -0.41 -7.77 2.63
N ARG A 97 -0.16 -6.45 2.74
CA ARG A 97 1.01 -5.79 2.13
C ARG A 97 2.33 -6.42 2.58
N THR A 98 2.52 -6.59 3.89
CA THR A 98 3.75 -7.16 4.45
C THR A 98 3.93 -8.62 4.02
N LEU A 99 2.84 -9.41 4.03
CA LEU A 99 2.86 -10.79 3.53
C LEU A 99 3.25 -10.85 2.05
N ALA A 100 2.75 -9.92 1.23
CA ALA A 100 3.09 -9.85 -0.18
C ALA A 100 4.57 -9.49 -0.41
N PHE A 101 5.13 -8.58 0.38
CA PHE A 101 6.57 -8.27 0.33
C PHE A 101 7.48 -9.42 0.78
N LEU A 102 6.97 -10.33 1.62
CA LEU A 102 7.62 -11.60 2.01
C LEU A 102 7.35 -12.74 1.01
N ASP A 103 6.73 -12.46 -0.14
CA ASP A 103 6.33 -13.46 -1.14
C ASP A 103 5.38 -14.55 -0.61
N ARG A 104 4.73 -14.32 0.54
CA ARG A 104 3.75 -15.22 1.17
C ARG A 104 2.39 -15.06 0.50
N THR A 105 2.32 -15.51 -0.75
CA THR A 105 1.20 -15.28 -1.69
C THR A 105 -0.16 -15.67 -1.13
N GLU A 106 -0.36 -16.93 -0.69
CA GLU A 106 -1.68 -17.38 -0.22
C GLU A 106 -2.16 -16.66 1.05
N PRO A 107 -1.33 -16.49 2.09
CA PRO A 107 -1.68 -15.65 3.23
C PRO A 107 -2.00 -14.21 2.85
N ALA A 108 -1.24 -13.59 1.94
CA ALA A 108 -1.49 -12.23 1.47
C ALA A 108 -2.86 -12.12 0.79
N LEU A 109 -3.19 -13.04 -0.11
CA LEU A 109 -4.49 -13.07 -0.80
C LEU A 109 -5.66 -13.28 0.16
N THR A 110 -5.48 -14.08 1.21
CA THR A 110 -6.50 -14.28 2.24
C THR A 110 -6.78 -13.00 3.02
N HIS A 111 -5.75 -12.29 3.47
CA HIS A 111 -5.94 -11.01 4.18
C HIS A 111 -6.46 -9.91 3.25
N LEU A 112 -6.06 -9.92 1.97
CA LEU A 112 -6.56 -8.95 1.01
C LEU A 112 -8.04 -9.15 0.70
N ALA A 113 -8.50 -10.40 0.60
CA ALA A 113 -9.91 -10.71 0.45
C ALA A 113 -10.73 -10.26 1.68
N LEU A 114 -10.17 -10.42 2.88
CA LEU A 114 -10.77 -9.92 4.12
C LEU A 114 -10.91 -8.39 4.09
N ALA A 115 -9.84 -7.68 3.74
CA ALA A 115 -9.84 -6.22 3.63
C ALA A 115 -10.93 -5.69 2.69
N VAL A 116 -11.11 -6.33 1.54
CA VAL A 116 -12.16 -5.98 0.57
C VAL A 116 -13.56 -6.30 1.10
N ALA A 117 -13.75 -7.46 1.74
CA ALA A 117 -15.03 -7.85 2.32
C ALA A 117 -15.47 -6.89 3.45
N GLU A 118 -14.52 -6.43 4.26
CA GLU A 118 -14.75 -5.47 5.35
C GLU A 118 -14.79 -4.01 4.88
N ARG A 119 -14.54 -3.75 3.58
CA ARG A 119 -14.51 -2.41 2.97
C ARG A 119 -13.51 -1.48 3.66
N GLU A 120 -12.35 -2.01 4.03
CA GLU A 120 -11.29 -1.22 4.64
C GLU A 120 -10.87 -0.08 3.69
N PRO A 121 -10.72 1.18 4.16
CA PRO A 121 -10.45 2.33 3.29
C PRO A 121 -9.22 2.15 2.39
N ASP A 122 -8.16 1.53 2.91
CA ASP A 122 -6.90 1.30 2.21
C ASP A 122 -7.08 0.37 0.99
N SER A 123 -8.14 -0.44 0.96
CA SER A 123 -8.43 -1.36 -0.16
C SER A 123 -8.74 -0.65 -1.48
N LEU A 124 -9.00 0.65 -1.48
CA LEU A 124 -9.18 1.44 -2.71
C LEU A 124 -7.87 1.56 -3.52
N GLY A 125 -6.71 1.38 -2.86
CA GLY A 125 -5.39 1.51 -3.46
C GLY A 125 -4.81 0.24 -4.07
N ILE A 126 -5.52 -0.91 -4.03
CA ILE A 126 -4.95 -2.24 -4.35
C ILE A 126 -4.21 -2.26 -5.70
N LYS A 127 -4.76 -1.63 -6.74
CA LYS A 127 -4.20 -1.66 -8.10
C LYS A 127 -2.86 -0.92 -8.25
N ILE A 128 -2.61 0.07 -7.41
CA ILE A 128 -1.42 0.94 -7.50
C ILE A 128 -0.37 0.64 -6.43
N ASP A 129 -0.73 -0.14 -5.40
CA ASP A 129 0.18 -0.51 -4.33
C ASP A 129 1.28 -1.46 -4.84
N SER A 130 2.54 -1.04 -4.68
CA SER A 130 3.70 -1.78 -5.18
C SER A 130 3.83 -3.16 -4.51
N ALA A 131 3.31 -3.32 -3.29
CA ALA A 131 3.34 -4.57 -2.55
C ALA A 131 2.67 -5.72 -3.31
N PHE A 132 1.63 -5.43 -4.12
CA PHE A 132 0.84 -6.44 -4.81
C PHE A 132 1.23 -6.65 -6.26
N ARG A 133 2.29 -6.00 -6.75
CA ARG A 133 2.73 -6.09 -8.16
C ARG A 133 2.97 -7.53 -8.60
N SER A 134 3.55 -8.37 -7.74
CA SER A 134 3.78 -9.80 -8.02
C SER A 134 2.49 -10.62 -8.10
N LEU A 135 1.39 -10.14 -7.48
CA LEU A 135 0.11 -10.84 -7.41
C LEU A 135 -0.78 -10.60 -8.64
N HIS A 136 -0.47 -9.62 -9.51
CA HIS A 136 -1.31 -9.26 -10.66
C HIS A 136 -1.56 -10.43 -11.63
N GLY A 137 -0.61 -11.37 -11.73
CA GLY A 137 -0.75 -12.60 -12.52
C GLY A 137 -1.68 -13.66 -11.91
N ASN A 138 -2.02 -13.56 -10.62
CA ASN A 138 -2.79 -14.56 -9.88
C ASN A 138 -4.30 -14.43 -10.14
N ALA A 139 -4.97 -15.55 -10.43
CA ALA A 139 -6.41 -15.58 -10.74
C ALA A 139 -7.28 -15.16 -9.54
N ARG A 140 -6.91 -15.55 -8.32
CA ARG A 140 -7.60 -15.17 -7.08
C ARG A 140 -7.46 -13.67 -6.82
N PHE A 141 -6.29 -13.09 -7.07
CA PHE A 141 -6.08 -11.64 -6.98
C PHE A 141 -6.99 -10.86 -7.94
N ARG A 142 -7.11 -11.29 -9.20
CA ARG A 142 -8.05 -10.70 -10.16
C ARG A 142 -9.51 -10.78 -9.69
N GLY A 143 -9.89 -11.90 -9.06
CA GLY A 143 -11.20 -12.05 -8.43
C GLY A 143 -11.45 -11.05 -7.30
N ILE A 144 -10.46 -10.84 -6.44
CA ILE A 144 -10.52 -9.84 -5.34
C ILE A 144 -10.68 -8.43 -5.90
N LEU A 145 -9.94 -8.06 -6.95
CA LEU A 145 -10.07 -6.76 -7.61
C LEU A 145 -11.48 -6.54 -8.18
N ALA A 146 -12.07 -7.57 -8.81
CA ALA A 146 -13.44 -7.47 -9.32
C ALA A 146 -14.45 -7.21 -8.19
N GLN A 147 -14.28 -7.86 -7.02
CA GLN A 147 -15.14 -7.67 -5.85
C GLN A 147 -15.01 -6.27 -5.24
N ALA A 148 -13.81 -5.70 -5.24
CA ALA A 148 -13.55 -4.33 -4.77
C ALA A 148 -14.15 -3.25 -5.70
N GLY A 149 -14.88 -3.63 -6.76
CA GLY A 149 -15.40 -2.69 -7.77
C GLY A 149 -14.29 -2.18 -8.71
N HIS A 150 -13.08 -2.72 -8.59
CA HIS A 150 -11.99 -2.47 -9.53
C HIS A 150 -12.12 -3.43 -10.72
N ALA A 151 -13.26 -3.40 -11.41
CA ALA A 151 -13.49 -4.21 -12.61
C ALA A 151 -12.30 -4.10 -13.59
N MET A 152 -11.98 -5.21 -14.26
CA MET A 152 -10.95 -5.24 -15.29
C MET A 152 -11.39 -4.32 -16.44
N SER A 153 -10.77 -3.14 -16.59
CA SER A 153 -10.70 -2.49 -17.91
C SER A 153 -9.34 -2.82 -18.50
N PHE A 154 -9.26 -4.00 -19.12
CA PHE A 154 -8.27 -4.24 -20.16
C PHE A 154 -8.99 -4.91 -21.34
N SER A 155 -9.79 -4.13 -22.05
CA SER A 155 -9.93 -4.31 -23.49
C SER A 155 -9.73 -2.96 -24.16
N GLY A 156 -8.85 -2.90 -25.15
CA GLY A 156 -8.62 -1.70 -25.96
C GLY A 156 -9.89 -1.18 -26.64
N GLU A 157 -10.93 -2.02 -26.72
CA GLU A 157 -12.25 -1.69 -27.27
C GLU A 157 -12.95 -0.56 -26.51
N ALA A 158 -12.83 -0.47 -25.18
CA ALA A 158 -13.48 0.60 -24.42
C ALA A 158 -12.83 1.97 -24.66
N VAL A 159 -11.50 1.97 -24.93
CA VAL A 159 -10.77 3.19 -25.29
C VAL A 159 -11.02 3.54 -26.75
N GLU A 160 -11.06 2.57 -27.66
CA GLU A 160 -11.43 2.81 -29.06
C GLU A 160 -12.85 3.33 -29.20
N MET A 161 -13.84 2.76 -28.49
CA MET A 161 -15.22 3.25 -28.51
C MET A 161 -15.34 4.67 -27.97
N ALA A 162 -14.61 5.01 -26.91
CA ALA A 162 -14.60 6.37 -26.37
C ALA A 162 -13.90 7.36 -27.33
N VAL A 163 -12.83 6.94 -27.99
CA VAL A 163 -12.12 7.75 -29.00
C VAL A 163 -12.97 7.93 -30.26
N ASP A 164 -13.70 6.90 -30.70
CA ASP A 164 -14.58 6.96 -31.86
C ASP A 164 -15.84 7.79 -31.58
N ALA A 165 -16.42 7.73 -30.38
CA ALA A 165 -17.53 8.60 -29.97
C ALA A 165 -17.12 10.08 -29.93
N VAL A 166 -15.88 10.37 -29.50
CA VAL A 166 -15.33 11.74 -29.51
C VAL A 166 -15.01 12.20 -30.95
N ARG A 167 -14.63 11.28 -31.85
CA ARG A 167 -14.37 11.60 -33.27
C ARG A 167 -15.65 11.73 -34.11
N SER A 168 -16.73 11.05 -33.76
CA SER A 168 -17.98 11.06 -34.52
C SER A 168 -18.93 12.20 -34.13
N GLY A 169 -18.66 12.92 -33.04
CA GLY A 169 -19.40 14.14 -32.68
C GLY A 169 -20.88 13.91 -32.34
N THR A 170 -21.24 12.71 -31.87
CA THR A 170 -22.61 12.40 -31.45
C THR A 170 -22.70 12.24 -29.94
N GLU A 171 -23.49 13.10 -29.28
CA GLU A 171 -23.90 12.94 -27.88
C GLU A 171 -24.55 11.57 -27.66
N ALA A 172 -24.18 10.89 -26.56
CA ALA A 172 -24.84 9.67 -26.13
C ALA A 172 -26.31 9.98 -25.71
N PRO A 173 -27.31 9.17 -26.11
CA PRO A 173 -28.69 9.41 -25.74
C PRO A 173 -28.91 9.09 -24.25
N ARG A 174 -29.80 9.88 -23.63
CA ARG A 174 -30.18 9.82 -22.19
C ARG A 174 -30.70 8.46 -21.74
#